data_AF-A0A968PY54-F1
#
_entry.id   AF-A0A968PY54-F1
#
_cell.length_a   1.000
_cell.length_b   1.000
_cell.length_c   1.000
_cell.angle_alpha   90.00
_cell.angle_beta   90.00
_cell.angle_gamma   90.00
#
_symmetry.space_group_name_H-M   'P 1'
#
loop_
_entity.id
_entity.type
_entity.pdbx_description
1 polymer ?
#
loop_
_entity_poly.entity_id
_entity_poly.type
_entity_poly.pdbx_seq_one_letter_code
_entity_poly.pdbx_strand_id
1 'polypeptide(L)'
;MPTSSTRSSNIRQGLDVLVIVIGIGLIVGLLLLAIGNAFYDGLWPGLRSLAASLFPLIVTLYLGFLIRLRRPEGESQAPRVNNFVLFTLWTMVVMGIARYTIFLQFPLAELLYSLTLSGLILRSHRRKALKDLAACCYGIICGWLGALVLFG
;
A
#
# COMPACT_ATOMS: atom_id res chain seq x y z
N MET A 1 -13.03 21.75 -33.09
CA MET A 1 -13.88 21.37 -31.94
C MET A 1 -13.31 20.12 -31.30
N PRO A 2 -12.73 20.18 -30.09
CA PRO A 2 -12.28 18.99 -29.39
C PRO A 2 -13.51 18.16 -28.98
N THR A 3 -13.51 16.90 -29.42
CA THR A 3 -14.56 15.91 -29.18
C THR A 3 -14.64 15.58 -27.68
N SER A 4 -15.86 15.55 -27.15
CA SER A 4 -16.18 15.36 -25.71
C SER A 4 -15.56 14.11 -25.06
N SER A 5 -15.09 13.14 -25.85
CA SER A 5 -14.44 11.91 -25.38
C SER A 5 -13.04 12.12 -24.79
N THR A 6 -12.31 13.15 -25.23
CA THR A 6 -10.95 13.44 -24.73
C THR A 6 -10.96 14.16 -23.38
N ARG A 7 -12.01 14.94 -23.10
CA ARG A 7 -12.15 15.66 -21.82
C ARG A 7 -12.47 14.71 -20.67
N SER A 8 -13.33 13.72 -20.90
CA SER A 8 -13.70 12.73 -19.87
C SER A 8 -12.55 11.78 -19.52
N SER A 9 -11.68 11.45 -20.48
CA SER A 9 -10.50 10.61 -20.22
C SER A 9 -9.47 11.31 -19.33
N ASN A 10 -9.28 12.62 -19.53
CA ASN A 10 -8.30 13.41 -18.78
C ASN A 10 -8.74 13.62 -17.32
N ILE A 11 -10.04 13.86 -17.10
CA ILE A 11 -10.61 13.97 -15.74
C ILE A 11 -10.45 12.65 -14.97
N ARG A 12 -10.73 11.52 -15.63
CA ARG A 12 -10.60 10.20 -15.01
C ARG A 12 -9.16 9.86 -14.64
N GLN A 13 -8.20 10.19 -15.52
CA GLN A 13 -6.78 10.02 -15.20
C GLN A 13 -6.33 10.92 -14.03
N GLY A 14 -6.81 12.16 -13.97
CA GLY A 14 -6.53 13.06 -12.85
C GLY A 14 -7.05 12.50 -11.51
N LEU A 15 -8.26 11.94 -11.50
CA LEU A 15 -8.83 11.25 -10.34
C LEU A 15 -7.99 10.04 -9.91
N ASP A 16 -7.57 9.20 -10.87
CA ASP A 16 -6.75 8.02 -10.57
C ASP A 16 -5.41 8.42 -9.92
N VAL A 17 -4.77 9.49 -10.41
CA VAL A 17 -3.52 10.02 -9.81
C VAL A 17 -3.77 10.56 -8.41
N LEU A 18 -4.83 11.35 -8.22
CA LEU A 18 -5.18 11.89 -6.91
C LEU A 18 -5.42 10.78 -5.88
N VAL A 19 -6.13 9.72 -6.26
CA VAL A 19 -6.38 8.57 -5.40
C VAL A 19 -5.11 7.78 -5.09
N ILE A 20 -4.19 7.66 -6.04
CA ILE A 20 -2.87 7.06 -5.79
C ILE A 20 -2.10 7.88 -4.76
N VAL A 21 -2.06 9.21 -4.92
CA VAL A 21 -1.37 10.10 -3.99
C VAL A 21 -1.96 9.99 -2.58
N ILE A 22 -3.29 10.00 -2.47
CA ILE A 22 -3.98 9.86 -1.18
C ILE A 22 -3.72 8.48 -0.57
N GLY A 23 -3.90 7.39 -1.33
CA GLY A 23 -3.75 6.03 -0.83
C GLY A 23 -2.31 5.72 -0.38
N ILE A 24 -1.31 6.14 -1.16
CA ILE A 24 0.10 5.99 -0.77
C ILE A 24 0.41 6.90 0.42
N GLY A 25 -0.01 8.17 0.37
CA GLY A 25 0.20 9.12 1.46
C GLY A 25 -0.40 8.64 2.79
N LEU A 26 -1.56 7.99 2.75
CA LEU A 26 -2.21 7.40 3.90
C LEU A 26 -1.36 6.27 4.51
N ILE A 27 -0.92 5.30 3.71
CA ILE A 27 -0.10 4.18 4.23
C ILE A 27 1.26 4.68 4.73
N VAL A 28 1.90 5.58 4.00
CA VAL A 28 3.17 6.18 4.43
C VAL A 28 2.98 6.98 5.72
N GLY A 29 1.91 7.77 5.82
CA GLY A 29 1.57 8.52 7.02
C GLY A 29 1.35 7.63 8.24
N LEU A 30 0.58 6.54 8.10
CA LEU A 30 0.36 5.56 9.16
C LEU A 30 1.65 4.85 9.57
N LEU A 31 2.52 4.52 8.61
CA LEU A 31 3.82 3.92 8.88
C LEU A 31 4.73 4.86 9.66
N LEU A 32 4.84 6.12 9.23
CA LEU A 32 5.65 7.13 9.92
C LEU A 32 5.11 7.43 11.32
N LEU A 33 3.79 7.45 11.49
CA LEU A 33 3.16 7.61 12.79
C LEU A 33 3.51 6.45 13.73
N ALA A 34 3.46 5.21 13.24
CA ALA A 34 3.81 4.03 14.04
C ALA A 34 5.29 4.05 14.46
N ILE A 35 6.20 4.37 13.52
CA ILE A 35 7.63 4.54 13.82
C ILE A 35 7.85 5.67 14.84
N GLY A 36 7.19 6.82 14.65
CA GLY A 36 7.27 7.97 15.56
C GLY A 36 6.82 7.62 16.97
N ASN A 37 5.71 6.89 17.12
CA ASN A 37 5.24 6.40 18.41
C ASN A 37 6.24 5.43 19.05
N ALA A 38 6.85 4.52 18.27
CA ALA A 38 7.86 3.63 18.81
C ALA A 38 9.11 4.38 19.31
N PHE A 39 9.53 5.45 18.63
CA PHE A 39 10.61 6.32 19.11
C PHE A 39 10.21 7.14 20.35
N TYR A 40 8.94 7.49 20.48
CA TYR A 40 8.41 8.14 21.68
C TYR A 40 8.50 7.22 22.90
N ASP A 41 8.21 5.92 22.72
CA ASP A 41 8.32 4.90 23.78
C ASP A 41 9.79 4.58 24.13
N GLY A 42 10.71 4.76 23.19
CA GLY A 42 12.14 4.73 23.45
C GLY A 42 13.00 4.51 22.22
N LEU A 43 14.32 4.71 22.37
CA LEU A 43 15.28 4.54 21.29
C LEU A 43 15.29 3.11 20.72
N TRP A 44 15.27 2.10 21.60
CA TRP A 44 15.38 0.70 21.18
C TRP A 44 14.11 0.17 20.47
N PRO A 45 12.88 0.42 20.99
CA PRO A 45 11.66 0.16 20.23
C PRO A 45 11.62 0.90 18.89
N GLY A 46 12.04 2.18 18.86
CA GLY A 46 12.11 2.97 17.64
C GLY A 46 13.03 2.39 16.57
N LEU A 47 14.25 1.98 16.93
CA LEU A 47 15.18 1.32 16.00
C LEU A 47 14.64 -0.02 15.48
N ARG A 48 13.97 -0.80 16.34
CA ARG A 48 13.34 -2.06 15.95
C ARG A 48 12.18 -1.84 14.98
N SER A 49 11.34 -0.85 15.25
CA SER A 49 10.25 -0.41 14.39
C SER A 49 10.75 0.07 13.03
N LEU A 50 11.81 0.90 13.02
CA LEU A 50 12.49 1.33 11.80
C LEU A 50 13.02 0.13 10.99
N ALA A 51 13.71 -0.81 11.63
CA ALA A 51 14.20 -2.02 10.97
C ALA A 51 13.05 -2.86 10.38
N ALA A 52 11.95 -3.02 11.11
CA ALA A 52 10.77 -3.74 10.66
C ALA A 52 10.09 -3.06 9.45
N SER A 53 10.08 -1.73 9.40
CA SER A 53 9.57 -0.99 8.24
C SER A 53 10.45 -1.10 6.99
N LEU A 54 11.77 -1.18 7.18
CA LEU A 54 12.72 -1.26 6.07
C LEU A 54 12.81 -2.67 5.49
N PHE A 55 12.60 -3.69 6.31
CA PHE A 55 12.80 -5.08 5.91
C PHE A 55 11.96 -5.48 4.68
N PRO A 56 10.62 -5.30 4.64
CA PRO A 56 9.83 -5.66 3.46
C PRO A 56 10.19 -4.83 2.23
N LEU A 57 10.62 -3.58 2.40
CA LEU A 57 11.04 -2.71 1.30
C LEU A 57 12.35 -3.21 0.68
N ILE A 58 13.36 -3.51 1.50
CA ILE A 58 14.65 -4.05 1.06
C ILE A 58 14.46 -5.38 0.33
N VAL A 59 13.66 -6.29 0.90
CA VAL A 59 13.35 -7.59 0.28
C VAL A 59 12.68 -7.39 -1.08
N THR A 60 11.76 -6.43 -1.19
CA THR A 60 11.04 -6.16 -2.44
C THR A 60 11.93 -5.53 -3.50
N LEU A 61 12.84 -4.63 -3.12
CA LEU A 61 13.84 -4.08 -4.03
C LEU A 61 14.77 -5.19 -4.55
N TYR A 62 15.19 -6.10 -3.67
CA TYR A 62 16.01 -7.26 -4.04
C TYR A 62 15.27 -8.21 -4.99
N LEU A 63 14.02 -8.57 -4.69
CA LEU A 63 13.18 -9.38 -5.58
C LEU A 63 12.92 -8.68 -6.91
N GLY A 64 12.68 -7.37 -6.89
CA GLY A 64 12.52 -6.56 -8.10
C GLY A 64 13.77 -6.58 -8.97
N PHE A 65 14.96 -6.57 -8.38
CA PHE A 65 16.22 -6.76 -9.10
C PHE A 65 16.32 -8.17 -9.71
N LEU A 66 16.01 -9.22 -8.95
CA LEU A 66 16.03 -10.61 -9.45
C LEU A 66 15.03 -10.85 -10.59
N ILE A 67 13.82 -10.31 -10.50
CA ILE A 67 12.78 -10.46 -11.52
C ILE A 67 13.18 -9.75 -12.83
N ARG A 68 13.98 -8.68 -12.77
CA ARG A 68 14.51 -8.05 -13.99
C ARG A 68 15.52 -8.94 -14.72
N LEU A 69 16.19 -9.88 -14.04
CA LEU A 69 17.13 -10.82 -14.64
C LEU A 69 16.42 -11.99 -15.36
N ARG A 70 15.18 -12.32 -14.99
CA ARG A 70 14.34 -13.34 -15.66
C ARG A 70 12.99 -12.73 -16.02
N ARG A 71 12.84 -12.30 -17.27
CA ARG A 71 11.57 -11.81 -17.82
C ARG A 71 10.53 -12.95 -17.75
N PRO A 72 9.46 -12.86 -16.95
CA PRO A 72 8.42 -13.88 -16.96
C PRO A 72 7.59 -13.71 -18.24
N GLU A 73 7.54 -14.72 -19.10
CA GLU A 73 6.82 -14.70 -20.38
C GLU A 73 5.30 -14.92 -20.26
N GLY A 74 4.73 -14.80 -19.07
CA GLY A 74 3.29 -14.94 -18.84
C GLY A 74 2.77 -13.92 -17.82
N GLU A 75 2.37 -12.73 -18.29
CA GLU A 75 1.62 -11.81 -17.42
C GLU A 75 0.19 -12.35 -17.25
N SER A 76 -0.04 -13.17 -16.22
CA SER A 76 -1.39 -13.37 -15.71
C SER A 76 -1.90 -12.03 -15.15
N GLN A 77 -2.73 -11.35 -15.94
CA GLN A 77 -3.37 -10.10 -15.54
C GLN A 77 -4.53 -10.42 -14.62
N ALA A 78 -4.28 -10.36 -13.30
CA ALA A 78 -5.36 -10.44 -12.33
C ALA A 78 -6.39 -9.32 -12.61
N PRO A 79 -7.70 -9.62 -12.63
CA PRO A 79 -8.74 -8.63 -12.85
C PRO A 79 -8.63 -7.47 -11.84
N ARG A 80 -8.87 -6.24 -12.29
CA ARG A 80 -8.76 -5.03 -11.44
C ARG A 80 -9.68 -5.09 -10.22
N VAL A 81 -10.85 -5.70 -10.37
CA VAL A 81 -11.80 -5.91 -9.26
C VAL A 81 -11.18 -6.76 -8.16
N ASN A 82 -10.45 -7.83 -8.51
CA ASN A 82 -9.77 -8.66 -7.51
C ASN A 82 -8.72 -7.86 -6.74
N ASN A 83 -8.00 -6.97 -7.42
CA ASN A 83 -7.02 -6.10 -6.77
C ASN A 83 -7.68 -5.13 -5.80
N PHE A 84 -8.79 -4.51 -6.21
CA PHE A 84 -9.57 -3.64 -5.33
C PHE A 84 -10.09 -4.38 -4.09
N VAL A 85 -10.76 -5.52 -4.27
CA VAL A 85 -11.35 -6.29 -3.16
C VAL A 85 -10.26 -6.81 -2.22
N LEU A 86 -9.16 -7.35 -2.76
CA LEU A 86 -8.05 -7.85 -1.96
C LEU A 86 -7.44 -6.74 -1.10
N PHE A 87 -7.15 -5.57 -1.68
CA PHE A 87 -6.57 -4.46 -0.91
C PHE A 87 -7.56 -3.87 0.10
N THR A 88 -8.87 -3.87 -0.21
CA THR A 88 -9.90 -3.47 0.76
C THR A 88 -9.90 -4.38 1.97
N LEU A 89 -10.03 -5.68 1.77
CA LEU A 89 -10.03 -6.68 2.85
C LEU A 89 -8.70 -6.69 3.60
N TRP A 90 -7.57 -6.63 2.87
CA TRP A 90 -6.25 -6.61 3.45
C TRP A 90 -6.03 -5.38 4.33
N THR A 91 -6.39 -4.17 3.86
CA THR A 91 -6.25 -2.96 4.67
C THR A 91 -7.14 -3.00 5.91
N MET A 92 -8.36 -3.57 5.82
CA MET A 92 -9.19 -3.78 7.02
C MET A 92 -8.52 -4.71 8.03
N VAL A 93 -7.94 -5.82 7.57
CA VAL A 93 -7.21 -6.76 8.42
C VAL A 93 -5.98 -6.10 9.04
N VAL A 94 -5.18 -5.38 8.26
CA VAL A 94 -3.99 -4.67 8.74
C VAL A 94 -4.37 -3.65 9.81
N MET A 95 -5.40 -2.84 9.57
CA MET A 95 -5.88 -1.84 10.54
C MET A 95 -6.42 -2.49 11.81
N GLY A 96 -7.19 -3.58 11.67
CA GLY A 96 -7.69 -4.35 12.80
C GLY A 96 -6.55 -4.88 13.66
N ILE A 97 -5.58 -5.56 13.04
CA ILE A 97 -4.39 -6.09 13.75
C ILE A 97 -3.59 -4.95 14.39
N ALA A 98 -3.33 -3.87 13.65
CA ALA A 98 -2.54 -2.73 14.14
C ALA A 98 -3.15 -2.07 15.40
N ARG A 99 -4.49 -2.11 15.55
CA ARG A 99 -5.17 -1.61 16.75
C ARG A 99 -4.90 -2.47 17.99
N TYR A 100 -4.80 -3.79 17.82
CA TYR A 100 -4.57 -4.73 18.93
C TYR A 100 -3.09 -4.97 19.23
N THR A 101 -2.18 -4.52 18.37
CA THR A 101 -0.73 -4.72 18.57
C THR A 101 -0.09 -3.83 19.62
N ILE A 102 -0.85 -2.90 20.23
CA ILE A 102 -0.35 -2.05 21.33
C ILE A 102 0.21 -2.89 22.50
N PHE A 103 -0.28 -4.13 22.67
CA PHE A 103 0.19 -5.04 23.71
C PHE A 103 1.34 -5.96 23.29
N LEU A 104 1.68 -6.02 22.00
CA LEU A 104 2.80 -6.81 21.51
C LEU A 104 4.04 -5.92 21.37
N GLN A 105 5.13 -6.25 22.05
CA GLN A 105 6.46 -5.63 21.86
C GLN A 105 7.08 -5.88 20.47
N PHE A 106 6.28 -6.38 19.53
CA PHE A 106 6.69 -6.74 18.18
C PHE A 106 6.14 -5.69 17.20
N PRO A 107 6.98 -5.08 16.33
CA PRO A 107 6.58 -4.03 15.39
C PRO A 107 5.79 -4.61 14.20
N LEU A 108 4.62 -5.18 14.50
CA LEU A 108 3.78 -5.87 13.53
C LEU A 108 3.11 -4.87 12.59
N ALA A 109 2.66 -3.74 13.12
CA ALA A 109 1.97 -2.71 12.35
C ALA A 109 2.88 -2.15 11.25
N GLU A 110 4.13 -1.84 11.59
CA GLU A 110 5.13 -1.32 10.66
C GLU A 110 5.50 -2.33 9.60
N LEU A 111 5.59 -3.61 9.98
CA LEU A 111 5.83 -4.70 9.05
C LEU A 111 4.66 -4.88 8.07
N LEU A 112 3.42 -4.76 8.55
CA LEU A 112 2.22 -4.87 7.70
C LEU A 112 2.04 -3.66 6.77
N TYR A 113 2.25 -2.44 7.26
CA TYR A 113 2.18 -1.23 6.42
C TYR A 113 3.30 -1.20 5.38
N SER A 114 4.53 -1.54 5.75
CA SER A 114 5.65 -1.64 4.80
C SER A 114 5.47 -2.77 3.80
N LEU A 115 4.92 -3.92 4.20
CA LEU A 115 4.54 -4.99 3.27
C LEU A 115 3.49 -4.53 2.26
N THR A 116 2.53 -3.72 2.70
CA THR A 116 1.50 -3.14 1.83
C THR A 116 2.14 -2.19 0.81
N LEU A 117 3.07 -1.33 1.24
CA LEU A 117 3.85 -0.45 0.35
C LEU A 117 4.69 -1.24 -0.66
N SER A 118 5.39 -2.27 -0.20
CA SER A 118 6.14 -3.19 -1.04
C SER A 118 5.27 -3.84 -2.12
N GLY A 119 4.05 -4.27 -1.76
CA GLY A 119 3.07 -4.78 -2.71
C GLY A 119 2.67 -3.76 -3.78
N LEU A 120 2.52 -2.48 -3.40
CA LEU A 120 2.25 -1.39 -4.34
C LEU A 120 3.44 -1.13 -5.27
N ILE A 121 4.66 -1.09 -4.74
CA ILE A 121 5.90 -0.89 -5.51
C ILE A 121 6.09 -2.02 -6.55
N LEU A 122 5.84 -3.27 -6.16
CA LEU A 122 5.96 -4.39 -7.10
C LEU A 122 4.94 -4.30 -8.24
N ARG A 123 3.73 -3.79 -7.95
CA ARG A 123 2.67 -3.61 -8.95
C ARG A 123 2.90 -2.42 -9.86
N SER A 124 3.59 -1.37 -9.39
CA SER A 124 3.94 -0.19 -10.20
C SER A 124 4.94 -0.53 -11.32
N HIS A 125 5.70 -1.62 -11.21
CA HIS A 125 6.61 -2.08 -12.24
C HIS A 125 5.95 -2.80 -13.44
N ARG A 126 4.62 -3.02 -13.44
CA ARG A 126 3.91 -3.71 -14.53
C ARG A 126 3.50 -2.75 -15.67
N ARG A 127 3.36 -3.26 -16.90
CA ARG A 127 3.04 -2.45 -18.11
C ARG A 127 1.72 -1.64 -18.04
N LYS A 128 0.76 -2.04 -17.19
CA LYS A 128 -0.52 -1.33 -16.96
C LYS A 128 -0.60 -0.68 -15.56
N ALA A 129 0.54 -0.28 -15.00
CA ALA A 129 0.72 0.17 -13.62
C ALA A 129 -0.36 1.13 -13.09
N LEU A 130 -0.66 2.23 -13.81
CA LEU A 130 -1.49 3.30 -13.24
C LEU A 130 -2.90 2.85 -12.84
N LYS A 131 -3.61 2.11 -13.69
CA LYS A 131 -4.99 1.69 -13.40
C LYS A 131 -5.05 0.61 -12.33
N ASP A 132 -4.06 -0.27 -12.31
CA ASP A 132 -3.99 -1.35 -11.33
C ASP A 132 -3.57 -0.80 -9.97
N LEU A 133 -2.67 0.18 -9.93
CA LEU A 133 -2.27 0.90 -8.73
C LEU A 133 -3.42 1.75 -8.18
N ALA A 134 -4.15 2.45 -9.03
CA ALA A 134 -5.36 3.18 -8.65
C ALA A 134 -6.39 2.23 -8.01
N ALA A 135 -6.66 1.06 -8.61
CA ALA A 135 -7.57 0.08 -8.02
C ALA A 135 -7.11 -0.41 -6.63
N CYS A 136 -5.80 -0.61 -6.42
CA CYS A 136 -5.26 -0.93 -5.10
C CYS A 136 -5.45 0.23 -4.11
N CYS A 137 -5.20 1.46 -4.54
CA CYS A 137 -5.33 2.66 -3.69
C CYS A 137 -6.80 2.96 -3.34
N TYR A 138 -7.73 2.79 -4.28
CA TYR A 138 -9.16 2.80 -3.97
C TYR A 138 -9.50 1.74 -2.92
N GLY A 139 -8.95 0.53 -3.06
CA GLY A 139 -9.15 -0.53 -2.08
C GLY A 139 -8.60 -0.17 -0.71
N ILE A 140 -7.40 0.40 -0.64
CA ILE A 140 -6.78 0.89 0.61
C ILE A 140 -7.66 1.94 1.29
N ILE A 141 -8.13 2.95 0.55
CA ILE A 141 -8.95 4.02 1.11
C ILE A 141 -10.29 3.46 1.61
N CYS A 142 -10.96 2.64 0.80
CA CYS A 142 -12.21 1.99 1.19
C CYS A 142 -12.02 1.05 2.40
N GLY A 143 -10.93 0.29 2.43
CA GLY A 143 -10.60 -0.61 3.53
C GLY A 143 -10.27 0.15 4.81
N TRP A 144 -9.57 1.27 4.71
CA TRP A 144 -9.31 2.16 5.83
C TRP A 144 -10.61 2.76 6.39
N LEU A 145 -11.48 3.32 5.53
CA LEU A 145 -12.79 3.82 5.93
C LEU A 145 -13.66 2.73 6.55
N GLY A 146 -13.69 1.54 5.94
CA GLY A 146 -14.43 0.39 6.48
C GLY A 146 -13.90 -0.04 7.85
N ALA A 147 -12.58 -0.05 8.03
CA ALA A 147 -11.97 -0.34 9.33
C ALA A 147 -12.35 0.71 10.38
N LEU A 148 -12.41 1.99 10.02
CA LEU A 148 -12.90 3.04 10.93
C LEU A 148 -14.37 2.86 11.29
N VAL A 149 -15.21 2.36 10.38
CA VAL A 149 -16.63 2.10 10.70
C VAL A 149 -16.79 0.88 11.61
N LEU A 150 -16.03 -0.19 11.38
CA LEU A 150 -16.17 -1.44 12.14
C LEU A 150 -15.37 -1.47 13.44
N PHE A 151 -14.21 -0.81 13.46
CA PHE A 151 -13.24 -0.81 14.54
C PHE A 151 -12.85 0.61 14.97
N GLY A 152 -13.64 1.65 14.64
CA GLY A 152 -13.48 2.99 15.19
C GLY A 152 -14.08 3.07 16.57
#